data_AF-A0A7S4BC93-F1
#
_entry.id   AF-A0A7S4BC93-F1
#
_cell.length_a   1.000
_cell.length_b   1.000
_cell.length_c   1.000
_cell.angle_alpha   90.00
_cell.angle_beta   90.00
_cell.angle_gamma   90.00
#
_symmetry.space_group_name_H-M   'P 1'
#
loop_
_entity.id
_entity.type
_entity.pdbx_description
1 polymer ?
#
loop_
_entity_poly.entity_id
_entity_poly.type
_entity_poly.pdbx_seq_one_letter_code
_entity_poly.pdbx_strand_id
1 'polypeptide(L)'
;GYWVGQGRLMVVWFCGRPEVSSLFGGAQLSPTKCYLSATITTDELDARGMRWWSSQDECRCVPTTPPPSPPPQKIYFCGQSEVWHLFDYKIEPTSCYFSYEFSRQEISDLGVEVYLTSEHCDCKPPPPPPPPSPSPPSPPLPPPSPPSPSPTP
;
A
#
# COMPACT_ATOMS: atom_id res chain seq x y z
N GLY A 1 1.79 -48.78 -31.36
CA GLY A 1 3.23 -48.56 -31.11
C GLY A 1 3.35 -47.68 -29.90
N TYR A 2 3.89 -48.21 -28.81
CA TYR A 2 4.10 -47.45 -27.58
C TYR A 2 5.37 -46.62 -27.76
N TRP A 3 5.22 -45.30 -27.86
CA TRP A 3 6.37 -44.40 -27.83
C TRP A 3 6.79 -44.26 -26.37
N VAL A 4 7.81 -45.03 -26.00
CA VAL A 4 8.59 -44.78 -24.79
C VAL A 4 9.32 -43.46 -25.04
N GLY A 5 8.73 -42.36 -24.58
CA GLY A 5 9.33 -41.04 -24.64
C GLY A 5 10.58 -41.03 -23.78
N GLN A 6 11.72 -41.35 -24.39
CA GLN A 6 13.02 -40.98 -23.87
C GLN A 6 12.96 -39.48 -23.57
N GLY A 7 12.88 -39.13 -22.28
CA GLY A 7 13.08 -37.78 -21.78
C GLY A 7 14.50 -37.37 -22.13
N ARG A 8 14.71 -36.91 -23.37
CA ARG A 8 15.88 -36.12 -23.71
C ARG A 8 15.85 -34.96 -22.74
N LEU A 9 16.87 -34.86 -21.89
CA LEU A 9 17.19 -33.68 -21.10
C LEU A 9 17.44 -32.54 -22.11
N MET A 10 16.36 -31.97 -22.63
CA MET A 10 16.42 -30.83 -23.51
C MET A 10 16.64 -29.64 -22.62
N VAL A 11 17.79 -29.02 -22.82
CA VAL A 11 18.15 -27.77 -22.18
C VAL A 11 17.15 -26.72 -22.69
N VAL A 12 16.33 -26.18 -21.78
CA VAL A 12 15.30 -25.19 -22.10
C VAL A 12 15.69 -23.82 -21.56
N TRP A 13 15.41 -22.80 -22.35
CA TRP A 13 15.55 -21.40 -22.00
C TRP A 13 14.18 -20.82 -21.69
N PHE A 14 14.06 -20.05 -20.61
CA PHE A 14 12.81 -19.43 -20.20
C PHE A 14 13.09 -18.08 -19.53
N CYS A 15 12.06 -17.24 -19.40
CA CYS A 15 12.19 -15.96 -18.72
C CYS A 15 11.97 -16.09 -17.22
N GLY A 16 12.73 -15.32 -16.43
CA GLY A 16 12.68 -15.37 -14.98
C GLY A 16 11.38 -14.80 -14.41
N ARG A 17 10.32 -15.59 -14.37
CA ARG A 17 9.03 -15.20 -13.78
C ARG A 17 8.86 -15.77 -12.36
N PRO A 18 8.07 -15.12 -11.50
CA PRO A 18 7.79 -15.63 -10.15
C PRO A 18 7.05 -16.98 -10.16
N GLU A 19 6.37 -17.36 -11.25
CA GLU A 19 5.72 -18.68 -11.35
C GLU A 19 6.71 -19.85 -11.35
N VAL A 20 7.95 -19.61 -11.80
CA VAL A 20 9.01 -20.62 -11.86
C VAL A 20 10.03 -20.48 -10.74
N SER A 21 10.07 -19.37 -10.00
CA SER A 21 10.96 -19.24 -8.84
C SER A 21 10.74 -20.35 -7.80
N SER A 22 9.51 -20.84 -7.67
CA SER A 22 9.17 -21.97 -6.79
C SER A 22 9.88 -23.27 -7.18
N LEU A 23 10.25 -23.46 -8.45
CA LEU A 23 11.03 -24.63 -8.90
C LEU A 23 12.52 -24.51 -8.58
N PHE A 24 12.99 -23.28 -8.36
CA PHE A 24 14.39 -22.99 -8.02
C PHE A 24 14.56 -22.67 -6.52
N GLY A 25 13.73 -23.28 -5.67
CA GLY A 25 13.80 -23.10 -4.22
C GLY A 25 13.47 -21.68 -3.74
N GLY A 26 12.67 -20.94 -4.51
CA GLY A 26 12.30 -19.56 -4.20
C GLY A 26 13.33 -18.51 -4.65
N ALA A 27 14.29 -18.88 -5.50
CA ALA A 27 15.24 -17.93 -6.06
C ALA A 27 14.53 -16.79 -6.80
N GLN A 28 14.88 -15.54 -6.50
CA GLN A 28 14.31 -14.37 -7.16
C GLN A 28 14.87 -14.27 -8.59
N LEU A 29 14.08 -14.70 -9.57
CA LEU A 29 14.42 -14.63 -10.99
C LEU A 29 13.94 -13.30 -11.59
N SER A 30 14.74 -12.70 -12.46
CA SER A 30 14.40 -11.44 -13.11
C SER A 30 13.60 -11.68 -14.40
N PRO A 31 12.45 -11.02 -14.63
CA PRO A 31 11.60 -11.26 -15.81
C PRO A 31 12.25 -10.82 -17.12
N THR A 32 13.31 -10.02 -17.03
CA THR A 32 14.10 -9.49 -18.16
C THR A 32 15.29 -10.38 -18.54
N LYS A 33 15.55 -11.45 -17.79
CA LYS A 33 16.68 -12.35 -18.04
C LYS A 33 16.20 -13.74 -18.49
N CYS A 34 16.96 -14.28 -19.44
CA CYS A 34 16.86 -15.66 -19.88
C CYS A 34 17.61 -16.56 -18.91
N TYR A 35 16.93 -17.60 -18.43
CA TYR A 35 17.48 -18.61 -17.55
C TYR A 35 17.49 -19.95 -18.25
N LEU A 36 18.51 -20.73 -17.92
CA LEU A 36 18.71 -22.08 -18.43
C LEU A 36 18.19 -23.08 -17.40
N SER A 37 17.36 -24.03 -17.84
CA SER A 37 17.03 -25.21 -17.04
C SER A 37 17.28 -26.47 -17.83
N ALA A 38 17.94 -27.43 -17.20
CA ALA A 38 18.06 -28.80 -17.69
C ALA A 38 17.17 -29.77 -16.90
N THR A 39 16.52 -29.29 -15.84
CA THR A 39 15.71 -30.10 -14.90
C THR A 39 14.21 -29.95 -15.13
N ILE A 40 13.79 -28.88 -15.79
CA ILE A 40 12.38 -28.57 -16.04
C ILE A 40 12.01 -29.01 -17.45
N THR A 41 10.87 -29.67 -17.59
CA THR A 41 10.34 -30.09 -18.89
C THR A 41 9.53 -28.96 -19.54
N THR A 42 9.45 -28.98 -20.87
CA THR A 42 8.63 -28.03 -21.64
C THR A 42 7.15 -28.10 -21.26
N ASP A 43 6.65 -29.30 -20.92
CA ASP A 43 5.28 -29.54 -20.47
C ASP A 43 4.98 -28.82 -19.14
N GLU A 44 5.92 -28.84 -18.19
CA GLU A 44 5.76 -28.15 -16.90
C GLU A 44 5.77 -26.62 -17.05
N LEU A 45 6.51 -26.11 -18.05
CA LEU A 45 6.49 -24.70 -18.41
C LEU A 45 5.16 -24.33 -19.10
N ASP A 46 4.70 -25.14 -20.06
CA ASP A 46 3.46 -24.91 -20.80
C ASP A 46 2.22 -24.96 -19.89
N ALA A 47 2.18 -25.92 -18.95
CA ALA A 47 1.14 -26.03 -17.92
C ALA A 47 1.04 -24.78 -17.03
N ARG A 48 2.10 -23.98 -16.95
CA ARG A 48 2.15 -22.71 -16.20
C ARG A 48 2.00 -21.49 -17.10
N GLY A 49 1.67 -21.68 -18.37
CA GLY A 49 1.57 -20.62 -19.37
C GLY A 49 2.91 -19.93 -19.65
N MET A 50 4.03 -20.62 -19.40
CA MET A 50 5.36 -20.06 -19.59
C MET A 50 5.85 -20.29 -21.01
N ARG A 51 6.36 -19.21 -21.61
CA ARG A 51 7.04 -19.30 -22.89
C ARG A 51 8.47 -19.82 -22.68
N TRP A 52 8.85 -20.81 -23.49
CA TRP A 52 10.15 -21.46 -23.45
C TRP A 52 10.76 -21.53 -24.84
N TRP A 53 12.08 -21.69 -24.90
CA TRP A 53 12.87 -21.73 -26.12
C TRP A 53 13.93 -22.82 -26.04
N SER A 54 14.26 -23.41 -27.18
CA SER A 54 15.34 -24.39 -27.32
C SER A 54 16.74 -23.75 -27.35
N SER A 55 16.82 -22.44 -27.60
CA SER A 55 18.08 -21.72 -27.79
C SER A 55 18.11 -20.39 -27.03
N GLN A 56 19.30 -19.97 -26.60
CA GLN A 56 19.48 -18.69 -25.91
C GLN A 56 19.13 -17.51 -26.82
N ASP A 57 19.55 -17.55 -28.09
CA ASP A 57 19.32 -16.47 -29.06
C ASP A 57 17.84 -16.27 -29.40
N GLU A 58 17.03 -17.32 -29.22
CA GLU A 58 15.58 -17.27 -29.40
C GLU A 58 14.87 -16.75 -28.15
N CYS A 59 15.54 -16.83 -26.99
CA CYS A 59 14.98 -16.38 -25.74
C CYS A 59 14.82 -14.86 -25.74
N ARG A 60 13.57 -14.42 -25.90
CA ARG A 60 13.18 -13.01 -25.89
C ARG A 60 12.35 -12.73 -24.66
N CYS A 61 13.05 -12.45 -23.57
CA CYS A 61 12.45 -11.87 -22.38
C CYS A 61 12.15 -10.40 -22.66
N VAL A 62 11.02 -10.17 -23.31
CA VAL A 62 10.47 -8.84 -23.43
C VAL A 62 10.21 -8.36 -22.00
N PRO A 63 10.68 -7.17 -21.59
CA PRO A 63 10.25 -6.59 -20.33
C PRO A 63 8.74 -6.67 -20.36
N THR A 64 8.16 -7.46 -19.46
CA THR A 64 6.71 -7.47 -19.29
C THR A 64 6.42 -6.05 -18.87
N THR A 65 5.89 -5.24 -19.80
CA THR A 65 5.44 -3.90 -19.48
C THR A 65 4.58 -4.08 -18.24
N PRO A 66 4.85 -3.35 -17.15
CA PRO A 66 4.01 -3.44 -15.97
C PRO A 66 2.57 -3.31 -16.45
N PRO A 67 1.64 -4.13 -15.92
CA PRO A 67 0.24 -4.05 -16.33
C PRO A 67 -0.18 -2.57 -16.31
N PRO A 68 -0.91 -2.08 -17.32
CA PRO A 68 -1.32 -0.69 -17.34
C PRO A 68 -1.97 -0.41 -16.00
N SER A 69 -1.46 0.60 -15.28
CA SER A 69 -2.05 1.02 -14.01
C SER A 69 -3.56 1.14 -14.24
N PRO A 70 -4.39 0.53 -13.38
CA PRO A 70 -5.83 0.63 -13.53
C PRO A 70 -6.20 2.11 -13.68
N PRO A 71 -7.21 2.44 -14.51
CA PRO A 71 -7.60 3.83 -14.69
C PRO A 71 -7.91 4.45 -13.32
N PRO A 72 -7.59 5.73 -13.13
CA PRO A 72 -7.88 6.44 -11.88
C PRO A 72 -9.33 6.18 -11.47
N GLN A 73 -9.52 5.48 -10.36
CA GLN A 73 -10.85 5.16 -9.89
C GLN A 73 -11.44 6.42 -9.28
N LYS A 74 -12.65 6.78 -9.71
CA LYS A 74 -13.40 7.85 -9.07
C LYS A 74 -13.64 7.47 -7.62
N ILE A 75 -13.03 8.19 -6.70
CA ILE A 75 -13.27 8.03 -5.28
C ILE A 75 -14.07 9.21 -4.75
N TYR A 76 -14.83 8.98 -3.68
CA TYR A 76 -15.58 9.99 -2.95
C TYR A 76 -15.07 10.04 -1.51
N PHE A 77 -14.95 11.22 -0.92
CA PHE A 77 -14.49 11.39 0.45
C PHE A 77 -15.08 12.68 1.03
N CYS A 78 -15.13 12.75 2.36
CA CYS A 78 -15.58 13.95 3.05
C CYS A 78 -14.43 14.95 3.18
N GLY A 79 -14.74 16.25 3.12
CA GLY A 79 -13.73 17.32 3.14
C GLY A 79 -13.06 17.54 4.51
N GLN A 80 -12.52 16.49 5.12
CA GLN A 80 -11.82 16.52 6.41
C GLN A 80 -10.51 17.30 6.31
N SER A 81 -10.05 17.90 7.41
CA SER A 81 -8.85 18.73 7.47
C SER A 81 -7.60 18.04 6.96
N GLU A 82 -7.53 16.73 7.11
CA GLU A 82 -6.40 15.89 6.75
C GLU A 82 -6.15 15.90 5.25
N VAL A 83 -7.18 16.11 4.41
CA VAL A 83 -7.03 16.19 2.95
C VAL A 83 -6.94 17.63 2.44
N TRP A 84 -7.11 18.65 3.27
CA TRP A 84 -7.11 20.06 2.82
C TRP A 84 -5.81 20.46 2.13
N HIS A 85 -4.69 19.89 2.54
CA HIS A 85 -3.38 20.16 1.93
C HIS A 85 -3.23 19.59 0.51
N LEU A 86 -4.16 18.73 0.08
CA LEU A 86 -4.20 18.17 -1.27
C LEU A 86 -4.98 19.04 -2.26
N PHE A 87 -5.71 20.06 -1.77
CA PHE A 87 -6.56 20.92 -2.60
C PHE A 87 -6.16 22.39 -2.47
N ASP A 88 -5.96 23.06 -3.61
CA ASP A 88 -5.70 24.52 -3.66
C ASP A 88 -6.93 25.38 -3.31
N TYR A 89 -8.10 24.75 -3.14
CA TYR A 89 -9.36 25.42 -2.80
C TYR A 89 -9.92 24.92 -1.48
N LYS A 90 -10.72 25.77 -0.84
CA LYS A 90 -11.32 25.48 0.45
C LYS A 90 -12.39 24.40 0.29
N ILE A 91 -12.20 23.26 0.94
CA ILE A 91 -13.17 22.17 1.05
C ILE A 91 -13.81 22.17 2.44
N GLU A 92 -15.07 21.74 2.51
CA GLU A 92 -15.86 21.72 3.76
C GLU A 92 -16.04 20.29 4.29
N PRO A 93 -15.94 20.08 5.62
CA PRO A 93 -16.01 18.74 6.20
C PRO A 93 -17.39 18.08 6.05
N THR A 94 -18.44 18.86 5.83
CA THR A 94 -19.82 18.39 5.63
C THR A 94 -20.16 18.08 4.18
N SER A 95 -19.24 18.33 3.26
CA SER A 95 -19.47 18.19 1.83
C SER A 95 -18.72 16.98 1.29
N CYS A 96 -19.38 16.23 0.40
CA CYS A 96 -18.78 15.10 -0.29
C CYS A 96 -18.06 15.58 -1.54
N TYR A 97 -16.76 15.30 -1.62
CA TYR A 97 -15.93 15.61 -2.78
C TYR A 97 -15.56 14.33 -3.52
N PHE A 98 -15.26 14.45 -4.81
CA PHE A 98 -14.71 13.34 -5.58
C PHE A 98 -13.37 13.73 -6.18
N SER A 99 -12.48 12.75 -6.32
CA SER A 99 -11.22 12.91 -7.03
C SER A 99 -10.98 11.71 -7.93
N TYR A 100 -10.33 11.97 -9.06
CA TYR A 100 -9.74 10.95 -9.93
C TYR A 100 -8.23 10.87 -9.71
N GLU A 101 -7.61 11.82 -9.03
CA GLU A 101 -6.16 11.91 -8.93
C GLU A 101 -5.60 11.06 -7.79
N PHE A 102 -6.40 10.83 -6.75
CA PHE A 102 -5.98 10.10 -5.56
C PHE A 102 -6.58 8.70 -5.50
N SER A 103 -5.80 7.75 -5.02
CA SER A 103 -6.27 6.40 -4.75
C SER A 103 -6.99 6.32 -3.41
N ARG A 104 -7.90 5.33 -3.28
CA ARG A 104 -8.55 5.01 -2.00
C ARG A 104 -7.54 4.81 -0.86
N GLN A 105 -6.43 4.15 -1.16
CA GLN A 105 -5.38 3.86 -0.18
C GLN A 105 -4.73 5.14 0.35
N GLU A 106 -4.41 6.09 -0.53
CA GLU A 106 -3.74 7.35 -0.17
C GLU A 106 -4.60 8.21 0.76
N ILE A 107 -5.89 8.35 0.44
CA ILE A 107 -6.82 9.13 1.28
C ILE A 107 -7.13 8.39 2.59
N SER A 108 -7.23 7.07 2.55
CA SER A 108 -7.46 6.26 3.75
C SER A 108 -6.27 6.23 4.71
N ASP A 109 -5.03 6.36 4.21
CA ASP A 109 -3.81 6.45 5.02
C ASP A 109 -3.77 7.76 5.82
N LEU A 110 -4.38 8.82 5.29
CA LEU A 110 -4.59 10.09 5.99
C LEU A 110 -5.69 10.02 7.07
N GLY A 111 -6.36 8.88 7.23
CA GLY A 111 -7.43 8.69 8.21
C GLY A 111 -8.81 9.16 7.74
N VAL A 112 -8.97 9.46 6.45
CA VAL A 112 -10.25 9.89 5.87
C VAL A 112 -10.98 8.70 5.27
N GLU A 113 -12.28 8.58 5.59
CA GLU A 113 -13.11 7.51 5.02
C GLU A 113 -13.40 7.78 3.54
N VAL A 114 -13.18 6.76 2.71
CA VAL A 114 -13.30 6.84 1.25
C VAL A 114 -14.38 5.89 0.76
N TYR A 115 -15.23 6.40 -0.12
CA TYR A 115 -16.39 5.74 -0.68
C TYR A 115 -16.26 5.56 -2.19
N LEU A 116 -16.88 4.49 -2.69
CA LEU A 116 -16.96 4.19 -4.13
C LEU A 116 -18.08 4.95 -4.83
N THR A 117 -19.11 5.37 -4.08
CA THR A 117 -20.23 6.16 -4.60
C THR A 117 -20.54 7.32 -3.66
N SER A 118 -21.11 8.40 -4.21
CA SER A 118 -21.54 9.57 -3.44
C SER A 118 -22.64 9.26 -2.44
N GLU A 119 -23.41 8.19 -2.65
CA GLU A 119 -24.53 7.78 -1.79
C GLU A 119 -24.06 7.23 -0.43
N HIS A 120 -22.84 6.69 -0.39
CA HIS A 120 -22.24 6.20 0.86
C HIS A 120 -21.47 7.30 1.60
N CYS A 121 -21.40 8.50 1.03
CA CYS A 121 -20.63 9.61 1.58
C CYS A 121 -21.38 10.24 2.76
N ASP A 122 -21.20 9.66 3.94
CA ASP A 122 -21.84 10.11 5.18
C ASP A 122 -20.93 11.10 5.90
N CYS A 123 -20.89 12.34 5.39
CA CYS A 123 -20.06 13.39 5.94
C CYS A 123 -20.64 13.91 7.26
N LYS A 124 -20.26 13.26 8.35
CA LYS A 124 -20.62 13.72 9.69
C LYS A 124 -19.83 14.98 10.04
N PRO A 125 -20.47 15.95 10.71
CA PRO A 125 -19.74 17.05 11.30
C PRO A 125 -18.67 16.49 12.26
N PRO A 126 -17.50 17.14 12.36
CA PRO A 126 -16.46 16.70 13.28
C PRO A 126 -17.02 16.62 14.70
N PRO A 127 -16.57 15.66 15.53
CA PRO A 127 -16.99 15.59 16.92
C PRO A 127 -16.65 16.92 17.61
N PRO A 128 -17.50 17.39 18.55
CA PRO A 128 -17.20 18.58 19.31
C PRO A 128 -15.84 18.42 20.02
N PRO A 129 -15.06 19.51 20.19
CA PRO A 129 -13.80 19.44 20.91
C PRO A 129 -14.04 18.88 22.33
N PRO A 130 -13.10 18.10 22.87
CA PRO A 130 -13.22 17.62 24.24
C PRO A 130 -13.35 18.81 25.20
N PRO A 131 -14.14 18.68 26.29
CA PRO A 131 -14.24 19.74 27.28
C PRO A 131 -12.83 20.06 27.82
N PRO A 132 -12.55 21.34 28.16
CA PRO A 132 -11.29 21.72 28.76
C PRO A 132 -11.08 20.88 30.04
N SER A 133 -9.86 20.35 30.21
CA SER A 133 -9.52 19.65 31.46
C SER A 133 -9.71 20.59 32.64
N PRO A 134 -10.24 20.10 33.78
CA PRO A 134 -10.34 20.92 34.98
C PRO A 134 -8.94 21.43 35.36
N SER A 135 -8.84 22.73 35.67
CA SER A 135 -7.58 23.30 36.14
C SER A 135 -7.08 22.53 37.36
N PRO A 136 -5.76 22.28 37.49
CA PRO A 136 -5.21 21.63 38.66
C PRO A 136 -5.58 22.41 39.93
N PRO A 137 -5.79 21.72 41.07
CA PRO A 137 -6.09 22.39 42.33
C PRO A 137 -4.96 23.35 42.68
N SER A 138 -5.32 24.57 43.10
CA SER A 138 -4.34 25.54 43.58
C SER A 138 -3.54 24.95 44.75
N PRO A 139 -2.21 25.17 44.80
CA PRO A 139 -1.41 24.71 45.93
C PRO A 139 -1.91 25.35 47.24
N PRO A 140 -1.77 24.65 48.38
CA PRO A 140 -2.16 25.19 49.68
C PRO A 140 -1.38 26.47 49.96
N LEU A 141 -2.09 27.51 50.43
CA LEU A 141 -1.45 28.75 50.88
C LEU A 141 -0.42 28.43 51.97
N PRO A 142 0.78 29.04 51.94
CA PRO A 142 1.73 28.90 53.01
C PRO A 142 1.12 29.40 54.33
N PRO A 143 1.48 28.79 55.47
CA PRO A 143 0.97 29.23 56.77
C PRO A 143 1.35 30.70 57.01
N PRO A 144 0.48 31.48 57.68
CA PRO A 144 0.80 32.84 58.06
C PRO A 144 2.08 32.84 58.92
N SER A 145 3.01 33.74 58.60
CA SER A 145 4.24 33.89 59.37
C SER A 145 3.91 34.28 60.82
N PRO A 146 4.62 33.72 61.82
CA PRO A 146 4.37 34.06 63.22
C PRO A 146 4.60 35.57 63.45
N PRO A 147 3.83 36.19 64.36
CA PRO A 147 4.04 37.57 64.71
C PRO A 147 5.46 37.75 65.27
N SER A 148 6.19 38.72 64.72
CA SER A 148 7.52 39.09 65.19
C SER A 148 7.45 39.53 66.67
N PRO A 149 8.30 39.02 67.57
CA PRO A 149 8.32 39.47 68.95
C PRO A 149 8.70 40.95 68.99
N SER A 150 7.88 41.76 69.68
CA SER A 150 8.22 43.16 69.94
C SER A 150 9.54 43.26 70.70
N PRO A 151 10.46 44.15 70.30
CA PRO A 151 11.66 44.41 71.08
C PRO A 151 11.28 45.12 72.39
N THR A 152 11.74 44.57 73.52
CA THR A 152 11.68 45.22 74.84
C THR A 152 12.97 46.00 75.05
N PRO A 153 12.88 47.30 75.34
CA PRO A 153 13.49 47.84 76.56
C PRO A 153 12.56 48.74 77.38
#